data_AF-A0A6A2X0X1-F1
#
_entry.id   AF-A0A6A2X0X1-F1
#
_cell.length_a   1.000
_cell.length_b   1.000
_cell.length_c   1.000
_cell.angle_alpha   90.00
_cell.angle_beta   90.00
_cell.angle_gamma   90.00
#
_symmetry.space_group_name_H-M   'P 1'
#
loop_
_entity.id
_entity.type
_entity.pdbx_description
1 polymer ?
#
loop_
_entity_poly.entity_id
_entity_poly.type
_entity_poly.pdbx_seq_one_letter_code
_entity_poly.pdbx_strand_id
1 'polypeptide(L)'
;MAAKETGALQEAKEKLEQEVKQLKMQAAKDTGAFQEAKEKLEQQVKELKMQAAKETGEFQEAKEKLEQQVKELTSSLQTEKQLRADLKESKNQEIARLQSALEKTQVELQQTKELQTVRNIADQVPVTQEVSVTNDESMNKSASENEGLKETKELPIKEGESASSTAEQVTGTQEVPVINDELMKKLTAENDQLKNLVSSLEQKIGETEKKYEESSKQAMEAESKIIELKTAMKRLEEKILDIETDDQVLRKQALMSASSSKMSEPAAASSPQENDQQAQMSPGSSKINFGREDSKTGKQKENVDTLLGCVSQNLGFSQEKPVAAFTLYKCLLHWKSFEAEKTSIFDRLIEMIGSALEEQDTNDHMAYWLSNTCSLLFLLQRSLKSSGADKSAAATSIFSRMTQSFRSSSTNLPVGVIQLVEAKYPALLFKQQLTAYVEKIFGIIRDNLKKDLSRHISNCIQV
;
A
#
# COMPACT_ATOMS: atom_id res chain seq x y z
N MET A 1 74.12 -28.34 -43.69
CA MET A 1 73.18 -28.08 -42.57
C MET A 1 72.86 -26.59 -42.47
N ALA A 2 73.85 -25.70 -42.34
CA ALA A 2 73.65 -24.25 -42.22
C ALA A 2 72.71 -23.60 -43.28
N ALA A 3 72.85 -23.93 -44.57
CA ALA A 3 71.99 -23.36 -45.63
C ALA A 3 70.51 -23.78 -45.53
N LYS A 4 70.25 -24.95 -44.93
CA LYS A 4 68.89 -25.49 -44.75
C LYS A 4 68.22 -24.88 -43.51
N GLU A 5 69.01 -24.62 -42.46
CA GLU A 5 68.57 -23.86 -41.28
C GLU A 5 68.27 -22.39 -41.62
N THR A 6 69.09 -21.74 -42.45
CA THR A 6 68.83 -20.35 -42.88
C THR A 6 67.56 -20.21 -43.71
N GLY A 7 67.24 -21.22 -44.55
CA GLY A 7 65.99 -21.23 -45.33
C GLY A 7 64.75 -21.39 -44.45
N ALA A 8 64.77 -22.32 -43.49
CA ALA A 8 63.67 -22.52 -42.55
C ALA A 8 63.44 -21.29 -41.65
N LEU A 9 64.51 -20.59 -41.28
CA LEU A 9 64.44 -19.39 -40.44
C LEU A 9 63.86 -18.19 -41.21
N GLN A 10 64.16 -18.08 -42.52
CA GLN A 10 63.56 -17.07 -43.39
C GLN A 10 62.06 -17.32 -43.62
N GLU A 11 61.67 -18.57 -43.86
CA GLU A 11 60.26 -18.96 -44.02
C GLU A 11 59.45 -18.72 -42.72
N ALA A 12 60.03 -19.04 -41.56
CA ALA A 12 59.44 -18.74 -40.26
C ALA A 12 59.27 -17.23 -40.02
N LYS A 13 60.25 -16.43 -40.43
CA LYS A 13 60.18 -14.96 -40.35
C LYS A 13 59.06 -14.40 -41.21
N GLU A 14 58.93 -14.84 -42.46
CA GLU A 14 57.87 -14.40 -43.37
C GLU A 14 56.47 -14.80 -42.86
N LYS A 15 56.34 -16.01 -42.32
CA LYS A 15 55.08 -16.46 -41.70
C LYS A 15 54.70 -15.61 -40.50
N LEU A 16 55.66 -15.30 -39.63
CA LEU A 16 55.44 -14.47 -38.45
C LEU A 16 55.07 -13.03 -38.83
N GLU A 17 55.67 -12.49 -39.90
CA GLU A 17 55.32 -11.17 -40.42
C GLU A 17 53.89 -11.13 -41.00
N GLN A 18 53.44 -12.20 -41.67
CA GLN A 18 52.06 -12.34 -42.13
C GLN A 18 51.07 -12.45 -40.97
N GLU A 19 51.38 -13.25 -39.94
CA GLU A 19 50.54 -13.37 -38.74
C GLU A 19 50.42 -12.01 -38.01
N VAL A 20 51.52 -11.27 -37.85
CA VAL A 20 51.48 -9.92 -37.26
C VAL A 20 50.61 -8.97 -38.09
N LYS A 21 50.66 -9.06 -39.42
CA LYS A 21 49.81 -8.23 -40.30
C LYS A 21 48.33 -8.59 -40.18
N GLN A 22 47.99 -9.87 -40.09
CA GLN A 22 46.61 -10.32 -39.84
C GLN A 22 46.10 -9.86 -38.48
N LEU A 23 46.91 -10.02 -37.42
CA LEU A 23 46.56 -9.58 -36.07
C LEU A 23 46.33 -8.06 -36.00
N LYS A 24 47.16 -7.26 -36.69
CA LYS A 24 46.96 -5.80 -36.80
C LYS A 24 45.66 -5.43 -37.51
N MET A 25 45.31 -6.14 -38.59
CA MET A 25 44.07 -5.91 -39.32
C MET A 25 42.84 -6.28 -38.47
N GLN A 26 42.91 -7.40 -37.76
CA GLN A 26 41.84 -7.83 -36.85
C GLN A 26 41.66 -6.84 -35.70
N ALA A 27 42.74 -6.40 -35.06
CA ALA A 27 42.69 -5.39 -34.00
C ALA A 27 42.08 -4.06 -34.47
N ALA A 28 42.40 -3.61 -35.69
CA ALA A 28 41.79 -2.40 -36.27
C ALA A 28 40.27 -2.56 -36.49
N LYS A 29 39.85 -3.74 -36.97
CA LYS A 29 38.43 -4.06 -37.17
C LYS A 29 37.66 -4.10 -35.84
N ASP A 30 38.23 -4.76 -34.83
CA ASP A 30 37.63 -4.87 -33.50
C ASP A 30 37.55 -3.49 -32.81
N THR A 31 38.57 -2.65 -32.99
CA THR A 31 38.56 -1.27 -32.50
C THR A 31 37.46 -0.43 -33.16
N GLY A 32 37.25 -0.59 -34.48
CA GLY A 32 36.16 0.07 -35.19
C GLY A 32 34.77 -0.37 -34.73
N ALA A 33 34.57 -1.68 -34.57
CA ALA A 33 33.32 -2.24 -34.06
C ALA A 33 33.02 -1.76 -32.62
N PHE A 34 34.04 -1.68 -31.77
CA PHE A 34 33.91 -1.15 -30.42
C PHE A 34 33.51 0.34 -30.42
N GLN A 35 34.12 1.14 -31.30
CA GLN A 35 33.80 2.56 -31.42
C GLN A 35 32.35 2.78 -31.91
N GLU A 36 31.88 2.00 -32.88
CA GLU A 36 30.50 2.06 -33.35
C GLU A 36 29.50 1.64 -32.25
N ALA A 37 29.82 0.59 -31.49
CA ALA A 37 29.01 0.15 -30.36
C ALA A 37 28.93 1.23 -29.27
N LYS A 38 30.05 1.90 -28.99
CA LYS A 38 30.10 3.02 -28.04
C LYS A 38 29.22 4.19 -28.48
N GLU A 39 29.29 4.58 -29.75
CA GLU A 39 28.45 5.68 -30.28
C GLU A 39 26.96 5.33 -30.23
N LYS A 40 26.57 4.09 -30.55
CA LYS A 40 25.19 3.62 -30.40
C LYS A 40 24.72 3.66 -28.94
N LEU A 41 25.57 3.24 -28.01
CA LEU A 41 25.26 3.30 -26.58
C LEU A 41 25.06 4.75 -26.11
N GLU A 42 25.93 5.67 -26.53
CA GLU A 42 25.81 7.09 -26.19
C GLU A 42 24.53 7.72 -26.76
N GLN A 43 24.11 7.35 -27.97
CA GLN A 43 22.84 7.79 -28.56
C GLN A 43 21.64 7.26 -27.77
N GLN A 44 21.62 5.96 -27.43
CA GLN A 44 20.55 5.37 -26.62
C GLN A 44 20.45 6.02 -25.24
N VAL A 45 21.58 6.31 -24.59
CA VAL A 45 21.59 7.02 -23.30
C VAL A 45 21.00 8.43 -23.43
N LYS A 46 21.27 9.15 -24.52
CA LYS A 46 20.67 10.47 -24.76
C LYS A 46 19.16 10.39 -24.97
N GLU A 47 18.70 9.40 -25.73
CA GLU A 47 17.28 9.18 -25.99
C GLU A 47 16.52 8.83 -24.71
N LEU A 48 17.04 7.88 -23.91
CA LEU A 48 16.46 7.51 -22.62
C LEU A 48 16.42 8.69 -21.64
N LYS A 49 17.46 9.53 -21.61
CA LYS A 49 17.47 10.75 -20.78
C LYS A 49 16.40 11.75 -21.21
N MET A 50 16.21 11.95 -22.52
CA MET A 50 15.20 12.85 -23.05
C MET A 50 13.79 12.34 -22.74
N GLN A 51 13.56 11.04 -22.88
CA GLN A 51 12.29 10.41 -22.55
C GLN A 51 11.97 10.53 -21.05
N ALA A 52 12.93 10.23 -20.18
CA ALA A 52 12.75 10.38 -18.74
C ALA A 52 12.43 11.83 -18.33
N ALA A 53 13.10 12.82 -18.96
CA ALA A 53 12.81 14.23 -18.71
C ALA A 53 11.38 14.62 -19.13
N LYS A 54 10.89 14.10 -20.27
CA LYS A 54 9.53 14.31 -20.74
C LYS A 54 8.49 13.70 -19.81
N GLU A 55 8.67 12.43 -19.44
CA GLU A 55 7.77 11.72 -18.51
C GLU A 55 7.74 12.39 -17.13
N THR A 56 8.88 12.89 -16.66
CA THR A 56 8.96 13.68 -15.41
C THR A 56 8.15 14.97 -15.51
N GLY A 57 8.22 15.67 -16.66
CA GLY A 57 7.42 16.88 -16.90
C GLY A 57 5.92 16.62 -16.92
N GLU A 58 5.48 15.59 -17.65
CA GLU A 58 4.06 15.19 -17.72
C GLU A 58 3.53 14.76 -16.34
N PHE A 59 4.33 14.03 -15.56
CA PHE A 59 3.96 13.65 -14.18
C PHE A 59 3.85 14.86 -13.26
N GLN A 60 4.76 15.83 -13.38
CA GLN A 60 4.74 17.05 -12.58
C GLN A 60 3.50 17.91 -12.89
N GLU A 61 3.12 18.05 -14.16
CA GLU A 61 1.89 18.75 -14.56
C GLU A 61 0.63 18.06 -14.02
N ALA A 62 0.57 16.72 -14.12
CA ALA A 62 -0.55 15.95 -13.57
C ALA A 62 -0.67 16.11 -12.04
N LYS A 63 0.47 16.15 -11.34
CA LYS A 63 0.52 16.42 -9.90
C LYS A 63 -0.01 17.81 -9.56
N GLU A 64 0.44 18.84 -10.27
CA GLU A 64 -0.02 20.23 -10.04
C GLU A 64 -1.53 20.36 -10.26
N LYS A 65 -2.07 19.72 -11.29
CA LYS A 65 -3.51 19.69 -11.57
C LYS A 65 -4.30 18.99 -10.46
N LEU A 66 -3.79 17.86 -9.95
CA LEU A 66 -4.40 17.15 -8.81
C LEU A 66 -4.36 18.00 -7.54
N GLU A 67 -3.24 18.66 -7.24
CA GLU A 67 -3.13 19.57 -6.09
C GLU A 67 -4.13 20.72 -6.18
N GLN A 68 -4.36 21.28 -7.39
CA GLN A 68 -5.35 22.32 -7.60
C GLN A 68 -6.78 21.81 -7.37
N GLN A 69 -7.13 20.62 -7.88
CA GLN A 69 -8.44 20.01 -7.63
C GLN A 69 -8.68 19.73 -6.15
N VAL A 70 -7.66 19.25 -5.43
CA VAL A 70 -7.77 19.01 -3.98
C VAL A 70 -8.00 20.32 -3.24
N LYS A 71 -7.33 21.42 -3.60
CA LYS A 71 -7.55 22.75 -3.01
C LYS A 71 -8.97 23.25 -3.26
N GLU A 72 -9.46 23.11 -4.49
CA GLU A 72 -10.82 23.53 -4.88
C GLU A 72 -11.89 22.73 -4.13
N LEU A 73 -11.80 21.40 -4.12
CA LEU A 73 -12.72 20.53 -3.39
C LEU A 73 -12.70 20.79 -1.88
N THR A 74 -11.53 21.07 -1.31
CA THR A 74 -11.40 21.42 0.10
C THR A 74 -12.11 22.74 0.42
N SER A 75 -11.97 23.75 -0.45
CA SER A 75 -12.67 25.03 -0.32
C SER A 75 -14.18 24.85 -0.44
N SER A 76 -14.66 24.13 -1.46
CA SER A 76 -16.07 23.83 -1.69
C SER A 76 -16.69 23.04 -0.53
N LEU A 77 -15.97 22.06 0.01
CA LEU A 77 -16.43 21.30 1.19
C LEU A 77 -16.59 22.22 2.41
N GLN A 78 -15.69 23.18 2.60
CA GLN A 78 -15.75 24.09 3.75
C GLN A 78 -16.92 25.08 3.62
N THR A 79 -17.18 25.60 2.41
CA THR A 79 -18.33 26.49 2.17
C THR A 79 -19.65 25.74 2.34
N GLU A 80 -19.77 24.50 1.84
CA GLU A 80 -20.95 23.66 2.04
C GLU A 80 -21.20 23.35 3.53
N LYS A 81 -20.14 23.10 4.31
CA LYS A 81 -20.27 22.95 5.78
C LYS A 81 -20.81 24.20 6.45
N GLN A 82 -20.34 25.38 6.03
CA GLN A 82 -20.82 26.65 6.56
C GLN A 82 -22.30 26.86 6.20
N LEU A 83 -22.67 26.68 4.93
CA LEU A 83 -24.06 26.79 4.48
C LEU A 83 -25.00 25.85 5.23
N ARG A 84 -24.57 24.61 5.51
CA ARG A 84 -25.35 23.66 6.32
C ARG A 84 -25.51 24.10 7.76
N ALA A 85 -24.50 24.72 8.36
CA ALA A 85 -24.60 25.27 9.71
C ALA A 85 -25.59 26.43 9.74
N ASP A 86 -25.49 27.38 8.81
CA ASP A 86 -26.37 28.54 8.69
C ASP A 86 -27.83 28.11 8.45
N LEU A 87 -28.05 27.13 7.56
CA LEU A 87 -29.38 26.56 7.30
C LEU A 87 -29.98 25.90 8.55
N LYS A 88 -29.16 25.19 9.33
CA LYS A 88 -29.60 24.55 10.57
C LYS A 88 -29.98 25.60 11.62
N GLU A 89 -29.21 26.68 11.73
CA GLU A 89 -29.53 27.79 12.61
C GLU A 89 -30.84 28.48 12.21
N SER A 90 -31.01 28.81 10.93
CA SER A 90 -32.25 29.40 10.40
C SER A 90 -33.47 28.53 10.69
N LYS A 91 -33.37 27.21 10.49
CA LYS A 91 -34.46 26.27 10.83
C LYS A 91 -34.78 26.27 12.33
N ASN A 92 -33.77 26.31 13.19
CA ASN A 92 -33.98 26.37 14.63
C ASN A 92 -34.67 27.68 15.05
N GLN A 93 -34.28 28.82 14.46
CA GLN A 93 -34.92 30.11 14.71
C GLN A 93 -36.39 30.10 14.29
N GLU A 94 -36.71 29.50 13.13
CA GLU A 94 -38.09 29.41 12.65
C GLU A 94 -38.94 28.48 13.51
N ILE A 95 -38.39 27.33 13.95
CA ILE A 95 -39.06 26.44 14.90
C ILE A 95 -39.38 27.20 16.21
N ALA A 96 -38.44 28.00 16.72
CA ALA A 96 -38.67 28.81 17.92
C ALA A 96 -39.79 29.86 17.71
N ARG A 97 -39.85 30.51 16.55
CA ARG A 97 -40.95 31.44 16.21
C ARG A 97 -42.30 30.74 16.17
N LEU A 98 -42.37 29.59 15.50
CA LEU A 98 -43.61 28.81 15.38
C LEU A 98 -44.09 28.31 16.75
N GLN A 99 -43.18 27.85 17.62
CA GLN A 99 -43.50 27.47 19.00
C GLN A 99 -44.08 28.64 19.79
N SER A 100 -43.46 29.83 19.70
CA SER A 100 -43.95 31.04 20.38
C SER A 100 -45.32 31.49 19.86
N ALA A 101 -45.54 31.45 18.54
CA ALA A 101 -46.84 31.78 17.95
C ALA A 101 -47.93 30.79 18.38
N LEU A 102 -47.61 29.49 18.41
CA LEU A 102 -48.52 28.44 18.87
C LEU A 102 -48.92 28.67 20.34
N GLU A 103 -47.95 28.90 21.22
CA GLU A 103 -48.21 29.18 22.64
C GLU A 103 -49.10 30.42 22.81
N LYS A 104 -48.83 31.50 22.08
CA LYS A 104 -49.66 32.71 22.09
C LYS A 104 -51.11 32.41 21.72
N THR A 105 -51.34 31.71 20.62
CA THR A 105 -52.72 31.34 20.19
C THR A 105 -53.42 30.41 21.18
N GLN A 106 -52.68 29.52 21.85
CA GLN A 106 -53.23 28.63 22.87
C GLN A 106 -53.73 29.42 24.09
N VAL A 107 -52.96 30.44 24.52
CA VAL A 107 -53.35 31.33 25.62
C VAL A 107 -54.58 32.17 25.25
N GLU A 108 -54.60 32.76 24.05
CA GLU A 108 -55.76 33.52 23.56
C GLU A 108 -57.03 32.63 23.55
N LEU A 109 -56.91 31.38 23.11
CA LEU A 109 -58.01 30.44 23.09
C LEU A 109 -58.49 30.06 24.51
N GLN A 110 -57.57 29.91 25.47
CA GLN A 110 -57.93 29.72 26.89
C GLN A 110 -58.67 30.94 27.45
N GLN A 111 -58.16 32.15 27.22
CA GLN A 111 -58.83 33.39 27.65
C GLN A 111 -60.23 33.54 27.03
N THR A 112 -60.38 33.18 25.75
CA THR A 112 -61.68 33.23 25.06
C THR A 112 -62.68 32.23 25.67
N LYS A 113 -62.21 31.03 26.03
CA LYS A 113 -63.02 30.03 26.75
C LYS A 113 -63.44 30.52 28.13
N GLU A 114 -62.54 31.14 28.88
CA GLU A 114 -62.84 31.72 30.19
C GLU A 114 -63.90 32.84 30.10
N LEU A 115 -63.76 33.75 29.13
CA LEU A 115 -64.75 34.80 28.88
C LEU A 115 -66.14 34.25 28.50
N GLN A 116 -66.21 33.16 27.73
CA GLN A 116 -67.47 32.47 27.43
C GLN A 116 -68.10 31.83 28.67
N THR A 117 -67.31 31.21 29.55
CA THR A 117 -67.82 30.64 30.81
C THR A 117 -68.35 31.71 31.76
N VAL A 118 -67.68 32.87 31.87
CA VAL A 118 -68.15 34.00 32.70
C VAL A 118 -69.44 34.60 32.13
N ARG A 119 -69.55 34.70 30.79
CA ARG A 119 -70.78 35.16 30.14
C ARG A 119 -71.97 34.24 30.41
N ASN A 120 -71.76 32.93 30.40
CA ASN A 120 -72.80 31.93 30.70
C ASN A 120 -73.24 31.92 32.19
N ILE A 121 -72.41 32.45 33.10
CA ILE A 121 -72.73 32.56 34.54
C ILE A 121 -73.46 33.88 34.85
N ALA A 122 -73.20 34.94 34.09
CA ALA A 122 -73.85 36.25 34.28
C ALA A 122 -75.32 36.31 33.81
N ASP A 123 -75.75 35.37 32.95
CA ASP A 123 -77.12 35.29 32.45
C ASP A 123 -78.09 34.52 33.39
N GLN A 124 -77.68 34.17 34.62
CA GLN A 124 -78.59 33.61 35.62
C GLN A 124 -78.76 34.51 36.86
N VAL A 125 -80.05 34.79 37.15
CA VAL A 125 -80.71 35.40 38.35
C VAL A 125 -81.04 36.92 38.16
N PRO A 126 -82.32 37.38 38.34
CA PRO A 126 -83.12 37.14 39.56
C PRO A 126 -84.66 36.91 39.49
N VAL A 127 -85.14 36.11 40.47
CA VAL A 127 -86.26 36.37 41.43
C VAL A 127 -87.74 35.96 41.13
N THR A 128 -88.22 35.07 42.02
CA THR A 128 -89.56 34.80 42.64
C THR A 128 -90.81 34.29 41.89
N GLN A 129 -91.32 33.17 42.45
CA GLN A 129 -92.70 32.80 42.83
C GLN A 129 -93.67 32.10 41.84
N GLU A 130 -94.26 31.02 42.42
CA GLU A 130 -95.55 30.36 42.16
C GLU A 130 -95.71 29.22 41.15
N VAL A 131 -95.72 28.00 41.71
CA VAL A 131 -96.79 26.97 41.71
C VAL A 131 -97.32 26.39 40.38
N SER A 132 -97.28 25.03 40.35
CA SER A 132 -98.10 24.05 39.61
C SER A 132 -97.72 23.75 38.15
N VAL A 133 -97.90 22.57 37.54
CA VAL A 133 -98.23 21.17 37.91
C VAL A 133 -97.95 20.36 36.61
N THR A 134 -97.32 19.19 36.73
CA THR A 134 -97.35 17.97 35.87
C THR A 134 -97.04 17.96 34.35
N ASN A 135 -96.26 16.92 34.01
CA ASN A 135 -96.31 16.02 32.83
C ASN A 135 -95.59 16.40 31.52
N ASP A 136 -94.49 15.66 31.32
CA ASP A 136 -94.16 14.78 30.19
C ASP A 136 -93.93 15.29 28.74
N GLU A 137 -92.92 14.63 28.17
CA GLU A 137 -92.74 14.28 26.75
C GLU A 137 -91.97 15.24 25.80
N SER A 138 -90.68 14.91 25.64
CA SER A 138 -89.99 14.58 24.37
C SER A 138 -90.21 15.42 23.08
N MET A 139 -89.06 15.86 22.54
CA MET A 139 -88.68 15.94 21.12
C MET A 139 -89.41 16.95 20.21
N ASN A 140 -88.68 17.94 19.68
CA ASN A 140 -88.41 18.10 18.23
C ASN A 140 -87.46 19.29 17.91
N LYS A 141 -86.55 19.08 16.94
CA LYS A 141 -85.91 20.02 15.96
C LYS A 141 -85.39 21.40 16.42
N SER A 142 -84.17 21.84 16.09
CA SER A 142 -83.46 21.91 14.79
C SER A 142 -81.97 22.23 15.03
N ALA A 143 -80.96 21.54 14.49
CA ALA A 143 -80.41 21.53 13.12
C ALA A 143 -79.74 22.86 12.64
N SER A 144 -78.50 22.71 12.12
CA SER A 144 -77.53 23.68 11.54
C SER A 144 -76.59 24.35 12.56
N GLU A 145 -75.26 24.30 12.54
CA GLU A 145 -74.24 23.85 11.59
C GLU A 145 -73.08 23.27 12.43
N ASN A 146 -72.66 22.05 12.17
CA ASN A 146 -71.38 21.51 12.65
C ASN A 146 -71.09 20.20 11.89
N GLU A 147 -70.64 20.34 10.64
CA GLU A 147 -70.06 19.25 9.86
C GLU A 147 -68.85 19.79 9.11
N GLY A 148 -67.73 19.08 9.23
CA GLY A 148 -66.54 19.30 8.41
C GLY A 148 -65.31 19.76 9.19
N LEU A 149 -64.62 18.82 9.84
CA LEU A 149 -63.15 18.75 9.94
C LEU A 149 -62.75 17.48 10.72
N LYS A 150 -63.01 16.34 10.11
CA LYS A 150 -62.27 15.09 10.32
C LYS A 150 -61.89 14.58 8.93
N GLU A 151 -60.69 14.00 8.86
CA GLU A 151 -60.01 13.46 7.67
C GLU A 151 -59.17 14.45 6.86
N THR A 152 -57.87 14.41 7.11
CA THR A 152 -56.85 14.39 6.03
C THR A 152 -55.64 13.66 6.56
N LYS A 153 -55.74 12.34 6.49
CA LYS A 153 -54.61 11.41 6.52
C LYS A 153 -54.59 10.78 5.12
N GLU A 154 -53.40 10.78 4.53
CA GLU A 154 -52.94 9.83 3.50
C GLU A 154 -53.24 10.08 1.99
N LEU A 155 -52.14 9.96 1.21
CA LEU A 155 -52.00 9.62 -0.23
C LEU A 155 -51.84 10.80 -1.24
N PRO A 156 -51.26 10.57 -2.45
CA PRO A 156 -49.85 10.25 -2.71
C PRO A 156 -49.25 11.10 -3.87
N ILE A 157 -47.92 11.18 -3.95
CA ILE A 157 -47.21 11.68 -5.15
C ILE A 157 -47.11 10.52 -6.14
N LYS A 158 -47.75 10.64 -7.30
CA LYS A 158 -47.42 9.90 -8.52
C LYS A 158 -47.46 10.82 -9.73
N GLU A 159 -46.41 10.65 -10.51
CA GLU A 159 -45.95 11.37 -11.70
C GLU A 159 -47.00 11.53 -12.80
N GLY A 160 -46.95 12.68 -13.48
CA GLY A 160 -47.60 12.92 -14.77
C GLY A 160 -46.61 13.60 -15.71
N GLU A 161 -46.09 12.82 -16.65
CA GLU A 161 -45.35 13.28 -17.82
C GLU A 161 -46.28 13.94 -18.86
N SER A 162 -45.65 14.84 -19.63
CA SER A 162 -46.00 15.25 -21.00
C SER A 162 -46.78 16.55 -21.22
N ALA A 163 -46.26 17.25 -22.23
CA ALA A 163 -46.90 18.22 -23.12
C ALA A 163 -47.08 19.67 -22.64
N SER A 164 -46.23 20.55 -23.19
CA SER A 164 -46.65 21.89 -23.58
C SER A 164 -45.83 22.38 -24.79
N SER A 165 -46.43 22.25 -25.97
CA SER A 165 -46.03 22.93 -27.21
C SER A 165 -47.04 24.04 -27.52
N THR A 166 -46.53 25.20 -28.00
CA THR A 166 -47.17 26.20 -28.91
C THR A 166 -48.46 26.91 -28.42
N ALA A 167 -48.75 28.20 -28.63
CA ALA A 167 -48.17 29.33 -29.37
C ALA A 167 -48.95 30.64 -29.02
N GLU A 168 -48.33 31.81 -29.30
CA GLU A 168 -48.90 33.12 -29.73
C GLU A 168 -49.89 33.89 -28.80
N GLN A 169 -49.86 35.23 -28.59
CA GLN A 169 -49.33 36.40 -29.30
C GLN A 169 -49.15 37.63 -28.35
N VAL A 170 -48.07 38.40 -28.60
CA VAL A 170 -47.94 39.89 -28.68
C VAL A 170 -48.31 40.79 -27.47
N THR A 171 -47.30 41.46 -26.89
CA THR A 171 -47.06 42.93 -26.97
C THR A 171 -45.76 43.33 -26.24
N GLY A 172 -44.91 44.15 -26.89
CA GLY A 172 -44.19 45.25 -26.22
C GLY A 172 -42.74 45.05 -25.74
N THR A 173 -41.82 45.65 -26.50
CA THR A 173 -40.54 46.32 -26.11
C THR A 173 -39.26 45.54 -25.77
N GLN A 174 -38.27 45.76 -26.67
CA GLN A 174 -36.86 46.16 -26.44
C GLN A 174 -35.74 45.10 -26.60
N GLU A 175 -35.00 45.24 -27.72
CA GLU A 175 -33.57 44.95 -28.04
C GLU A 175 -32.82 43.87 -27.21
N VAL A 176 -32.20 42.81 -27.78
CA VAL A 176 -30.96 42.76 -28.60
C VAL A 176 -30.78 41.33 -29.20
N PRO A 177 -30.56 41.12 -30.52
CA PRO A 177 -30.25 39.80 -31.06
C PRO A 177 -28.95 39.80 -31.89
N VAL A 178 -27.77 39.77 -31.25
CA VAL A 178 -26.49 39.51 -31.97
C VAL A 178 -25.50 38.63 -31.18
N ILE A 179 -25.68 38.42 -29.87
CA ILE A 179 -24.67 37.75 -29.02
C ILE A 179 -24.81 36.20 -29.00
N ASN A 180 -25.97 35.65 -29.36
CA ASN A 180 -26.25 34.23 -29.18
C ASN A 180 -25.65 33.32 -30.28
N ASP A 181 -25.55 33.79 -31.53
CA ASP A 181 -25.11 32.96 -32.67
C ASP A 181 -23.60 32.68 -32.67
N GLU A 182 -22.78 33.66 -32.28
CA GLU A 182 -21.33 33.46 -32.22
C GLU A 182 -20.92 32.57 -31.04
N LEU A 183 -21.59 32.71 -29.90
CA LEU A 183 -21.36 31.88 -28.72
C LEU A 183 -21.82 30.44 -28.98
N MET A 184 -22.93 30.24 -29.70
CA MET A 184 -23.40 28.92 -30.12
C MET A 184 -22.42 28.24 -31.09
N LYS A 185 -21.82 28.99 -32.02
CA LYS A 185 -20.77 28.45 -32.92
C LYS A 185 -19.51 28.03 -32.16
N LYS A 186 -19.07 28.81 -31.17
CA LYS A 186 -17.93 28.46 -30.30
C LYS A 186 -18.22 27.21 -29.48
N LEU A 187 -19.39 27.12 -28.85
CA LEU A 187 -19.84 25.92 -28.12
C LEU A 187 -19.94 24.68 -29.01
N THR A 188 -20.38 24.83 -30.27
CA THR A 188 -20.47 23.71 -31.22
C THR A 188 -19.06 23.21 -31.60
N ALA A 189 -18.14 24.13 -31.88
CA ALA A 189 -16.75 23.80 -32.20
C ALA A 189 -16.02 23.14 -31.01
N GLU A 190 -16.24 23.63 -29.79
CA GLU A 190 -15.69 23.02 -28.57
C GLU A 190 -16.26 21.63 -28.32
N ASN A 191 -17.57 21.42 -28.56
CA ASN A 191 -18.18 20.09 -28.48
C ASN A 191 -17.58 19.11 -29.49
N ASP A 192 -17.32 19.56 -30.73
CA ASP A 192 -16.66 18.73 -31.74
C ASP A 192 -15.21 18.40 -31.35
N GLN A 193 -14.48 19.35 -30.77
CA GLN A 193 -13.13 19.12 -30.22
C GLN A 193 -13.15 18.13 -29.05
N LEU A 194 -14.09 18.27 -28.12
CA LEU A 194 -14.26 17.34 -27.00
C LEU A 194 -14.59 15.94 -27.50
N LYS A 195 -15.45 15.81 -28.51
CA LYS A 195 -15.82 14.53 -29.11
C LYS A 195 -14.63 13.83 -29.78
N ASN A 196 -13.78 14.60 -30.46
CA ASN A 196 -12.53 14.09 -31.04
C ASN A 196 -11.53 13.66 -29.96
N LEU A 197 -11.42 14.43 -28.88
CA LEU A 197 -10.55 14.09 -27.74
C LEU A 197 -11.02 12.81 -27.04
N VAL A 198 -12.34 12.67 -26.80
CA VAL A 198 -12.93 11.46 -26.22
C VAL A 198 -12.63 10.25 -27.11
N SER A 199 -12.85 10.36 -28.43
CA SER A 199 -12.55 9.27 -29.37
C SER A 199 -11.06 8.88 -29.36
N SER A 200 -10.16 9.86 -29.27
CA SER A 200 -8.72 9.61 -29.16
C SER A 200 -8.34 8.94 -27.84
N LEU A 201 -8.96 9.34 -26.74
CA LEU A 201 -8.73 8.73 -25.42
C LEU A 201 -9.27 7.30 -25.37
N GLU A 202 -10.46 7.04 -25.92
CA GLU A 202 -11.03 5.69 -26.04
C GLU A 202 -10.09 4.76 -26.83
N GLN A 203 -9.52 5.24 -27.95
CA GLN A 203 -8.56 4.47 -28.72
C GLN A 203 -7.28 4.18 -27.92
N LYS A 204 -6.71 5.18 -27.23
CA LYS A 204 -5.52 4.99 -26.39
C LYS A 204 -5.78 4.01 -25.26
N ILE A 205 -6.95 4.06 -24.63
CA ILE A 205 -7.35 3.10 -23.60
C ILE A 205 -7.33 1.68 -24.18
N GLY A 206 -8.00 1.44 -25.31
CA GLY A 206 -8.02 0.12 -25.94
C GLY A 206 -6.63 -0.39 -26.34
N GLU A 207 -5.76 0.48 -26.86
CA GLU A 207 -4.36 0.12 -27.17
C GLU A 207 -3.55 -0.23 -25.91
N THR A 208 -3.75 0.50 -24.81
CA THR A 208 -3.08 0.22 -23.53
C THR A 208 -3.58 -1.07 -22.88
N GLU A 209 -4.88 -1.34 -22.93
CA GLU A 209 -5.48 -2.58 -22.45
C GLU A 209 -4.94 -3.79 -23.21
N LYS A 210 -4.82 -3.68 -24.54
CA LYS A 210 -4.24 -4.74 -25.36
C LYS A 210 -2.78 -5.02 -25.01
N LYS A 211 -1.96 -3.98 -24.84
CA LYS A 211 -0.55 -4.12 -24.41
C LYS A 211 -0.44 -4.73 -23.01
N TYR A 212 -1.33 -4.34 -22.10
CA TYR A 212 -1.39 -4.91 -20.76
C TYR A 212 -1.73 -6.40 -20.78
N GLU A 213 -2.72 -6.80 -21.58
CA GLU A 213 -3.12 -8.20 -21.75
C GLU A 213 -1.99 -9.06 -22.34
N GLU A 214 -1.27 -8.54 -23.33
CA GLU A 214 -0.09 -9.21 -23.91
C GLU A 214 1.04 -9.36 -22.88
N SER A 215 1.33 -8.31 -22.10
CA SER A 215 2.35 -8.35 -21.04
C SER A 215 1.96 -9.32 -19.91
N SER A 216 0.68 -9.36 -19.54
CA SER A 216 0.12 -10.29 -18.55
C SER A 216 0.32 -11.75 -18.97
N LYS A 217 0.06 -12.08 -20.25
CA LYS A 217 0.32 -13.43 -20.79
C LYS A 217 1.80 -13.81 -20.74
N GLN A 218 2.69 -12.90 -21.11
CA GLN A 218 4.14 -13.13 -21.02
C GLN A 218 4.60 -13.35 -19.57
N ALA A 219 4.02 -12.61 -18.62
CA ALA A 219 4.31 -12.79 -17.20
C ALA A 219 3.87 -14.18 -16.70
N MET A 220 2.67 -14.65 -17.07
CA MET A 220 2.20 -16.00 -16.71
C MET A 220 3.10 -17.10 -17.31
N GLU A 221 3.57 -16.93 -18.54
CA GLU A 221 4.49 -17.89 -19.18
C GLU A 221 5.84 -17.93 -18.46
N ALA A 222 6.38 -16.77 -18.07
CA ALA A 222 7.62 -16.68 -17.29
C ALA A 222 7.46 -17.32 -15.89
N GLU A 223 6.33 -17.10 -15.22
CA GLU A 223 6.02 -17.74 -13.94
C GLU A 223 5.96 -19.27 -14.06
N SER A 224 5.35 -19.80 -15.12
CA SER A 224 5.34 -21.25 -15.38
C SER A 224 6.76 -21.81 -15.54
N LYS A 225 7.62 -21.13 -16.31
CA LYS A 225 9.03 -21.52 -16.49
C LYS A 225 9.81 -21.49 -15.17
N ILE A 226 9.55 -20.51 -14.31
CA ILE A 226 10.18 -20.43 -12.98
C ILE A 226 9.75 -21.61 -12.10
N ILE A 227 8.48 -22.01 -12.15
CA ILE A 227 7.98 -23.18 -11.40
C ILE A 227 8.63 -24.47 -11.89
N GLU A 228 8.77 -24.64 -13.20
CA GLU A 228 9.46 -25.79 -13.80
C GLU A 228 10.93 -25.85 -13.36
N LEU A 229 11.66 -24.73 -13.47
CA LEU A 229 13.06 -24.64 -13.04
C LEU A 229 13.22 -24.92 -11.54
N LYS A 230 12.32 -24.39 -10.70
CA LYS A 230 12.33 -24.65 -9.25
C LYS A 230 12.11 -26.12 -8.93
N THR A 231 11.25 -26.78 -9.70
CA THR A 231 10.98 -28.22 -9.53
C THR A 231 12.19 -29.05 -9.98
N ALA A 232 12.81 -28.69 -11.10
CA ALA A 232 14.05 -29.32 -11.57
C ALA A 232 15.21 -29.15 -10.57
N MET A 233 15.35 -27.95 -9.98
CA MET A 233 16.37 -27.65 -8.97
C MET A 233 16.21 -28.53 -7.73
N LYS A 234 14.99 -28.65 -7.18
CA LYS A 234 14.72 -29.56 -6.05
C LYS A 234 15.07 -31.02 -6.35
N ARG A 235 14.71 -31.49 -7.55
CA ARG A 235 15.06 -32.86 -7.98
C ARG A 235 16.57 -33.05 -8.10
N LEU A 236 17.31 -32.02 -8.49
CA LEU A 236 18.77 -32.06 -8.54
C LEU A 236 19.38 -32.05 -7.14
N GLU A 237 18.85 -31.24 -6.22
CA GLU A 237 19.24 -31.24 -4.81
C GLU A 237 19.05 -32.62 -4.15
N GLU A 238 17.91 -33.27 -4.39
CA GLU A 238 17.65 -34.64 -3.93
C GLU A 238 18.69 -35.63 -4.48
N LYS A 239 19.00 -35.56 -5.77
CA LYS A 239 20.04 -36.41 -6.38
C LYS A 239 21.44 -36.16 -5.81
N ILE A 240 21.77 -34.90 -5.48
CA ILE A 240 23.06 -34.57 -4.86
C ILE A 240 23.12 -35.20 -3.46
N LEU A 241 22.05 -35.10 -2.67
CA LEU A 241 21.97 -35.74 -1.36
C LEU A 241 22.13 -37.26 -1.46
N ASP A 242 21.46 -37.90 -2.42
CA ASP A 242 21.59 -39.35 -2.65
C ASP A 242 23.05 -39.71 -2.98
N ILE A 243 23.70 -38.97 -3.89
CA ILE A 243 25.10 -39.19 -4.26
C ILE A 243 26.05 -38.97 -3.07
N GLU A 244 25.83 -37.95 -2.25
CA GLU A 244 26.62 -37.70 -1.04
C GLU A 244 26.47 -38.82 -0.02
N THR A 245 25.28 -39.41 0.11
CA THR A 245 25.08 -40.57 0.97
C THR A 245 25.78 -41.81 0.43
N ASP A 246 25.73 -42.06 -0.88
CA ASP A 246 26.44 -43.16 -1.53
C ASP A 246 27.97 -43.03 -1.38
N ASP A 247 28.52 -41.83 -1.57
CA ASP A 247 29.96 -41.55 -1.35
C ASP A 247 30.38 -41.79 0.12
N GLN A 248 29.55 -41.40 1.09
CA GLN A 248 29.82 -41.71 2.49
C GLN A 248 29.78 -43.21 2.79
N VAL A 249 28.85 -43.96 2.20
CA VAL A 249 28.75 -45.42 2.36
C VAL A 249 29.97 -46.10 1.73
N LEU A 250 30.37 -45.70 0.52
CA LEU A 250 31.56 -46.22 -0.16
C LEU A 250 32.83 -45.97 0.66
N ARG A 251 33.00 -44.76 1.22
CA ARG A 251 34.13 -44.47 2.13
C ARG A 251 34.13 -45.35 3.37
N LYS A 252 32.97 -45.57 3.99
CA LYS A 252 32.84 -46.48 5.16
C LYS A 252 33.16 -47.92 4.79
N GLN A 253 32.69 -48.40 3.64
CA GLN A 253 32.95 -49.75 3.14
C GLN A 253 34.45 -49.95 2.83
N ALA A 254 35.11 -48.95 2.22
CA ALA A 254 36.54 -48.97 1.96
C ALA A 254 37.36 -49.08 3.27
N LEU A 255 37.01 -48.30 4.31
CA LEU A 255 37.65 -48.37 5.63
C LEU A 255 37.47 -49.73 6.32
N MET A 256 36.28 -50.33 6.20
CA MET A 256 36.00 -51.65 6.75
C MET A 256 36.76 -52.75 6.00
N SER A 257 36.87 -52.66 4.67
CA SER A 257 37.64 -53.61 3.85
C SER A 257 39.16 -53.51 4.10
N ALA A 258 39.70 -52.31 4.31
CA ALA A 258 41.11 -52.08 4.66
C ALA A 258 41.46 -52.66 6.05
N SER A 259 40.50 -52.66 6.98
CA SER A 259 40.68 -53.23 8.32
C SER A 259 40.61 -54.76 8.34
N SER A 260 39.94 -55.38 7.36
CA SER A 260 39.85 -56.84 7.21
C SER A 260 41.10 -57.48 6.57
N SER A 261 42.02 -56.68 6.01
CA SER A 261 43.20 -57.17 5.27
C SER A 261 44.45 -57.40 6.12
N LYS A 262 44.40 -57.17 7.45
CA LYS A 262 45.56 -57.39 8.33
C LYS A 262 45.44 -58.70 9.11
N MET A 263 45.56 -59.84 8.42
CA MET A 263 45.96 -61.11 9.03
C MET A 263 46.73 -61.94 7.99
N SER A 264 48.06 -61.79 7.96
CA SER A 264 49.11 -62.79 7.64
C SER A 264 50.51 -62.13 7.68
N GLU A 265 51.38 -62.67 8.54
CA GLU A 265 52.80 -62.39 8.91
C GLU A 265 53.87 -62.37 7.77
N PRO A 266 55.21 -62.22 8.02
CA PRO A 266 55.98 -61.62 9.15
C PRO A 266 57.23 -60.75 8.77
N ALA A 267 57.75 -60.05 9.78
CA ALA A 267 59.16 -59.70 10.12
C ALA A 267 60.24 -59.36 9.05
N ALA A 268 60.85 -58.17 9.16
CA ALA A 268 62.31 -57.98 9.32
C ALA A 268 62.71 -56.51 9.62
N ALA A 269 63.52 -56.37 10.68
CA ALA A 269 64.41 -55.31 11.14
C ALA A 269 64.59 -54.00 10.32
N SER A 270 64.44 -52.84 10.97
CA SER A 270 65.57 -52.07 11.55
C SER A 270 65.13 -50.65 11.97
N SER A 271 65.24 -50.34 13.26
CA SER A 271 65.28 -49.00 13.84
C SER A 271 66.75 -48.48 13.81
N PRO A 272 67.13 -47.20 14.08
CA PRO A 272 66.66 -46.43 15.26
C PRO A 272 66.53 -44.89 15.16
N GLN A 273 65.71 -44.40 16.10
CA GLN A 273 65.80 -43.13 16.85
C GLN A 273 65.72 -41.78 16.11
N GLU A 274 64.71 -40.98 16.49
CA GLU A 274 64.94 -39.93 17.49
C GLU A 274 63.67 -39.68 18.36
N ASN A 275 63.94 -39.69 19.67
CA ASN A 275 63.13 -39.32 20.84
C ASN A 275 62.92 -37.79 20.84
N ASP A 276 62.09 -37.11 21.63
CA ASP A 276 60.99 -37.36 22.57
C ASP A 276 60.65 -35.95 23.08
N GLN A 277 59.38 -35.57 23.16
CA GLN A 277 58.82 -34.72 24.23
C GLN A 277 57.36 -34.38 23.91
N GLN A 278 56.38 -34.40 24.80
CA GLN A 278 56.09 -35.16 26.02
C GLN A 278 54.62 -34.82 26.28
N ALA A 279 53.81 -35.83 26.52
CA ALA A 279 52.39 -35.72 26.87
C ALA A 279 52.18 -35.10 28.26
N GLN A 280 51.00 -34.50 28.49
CA GLN A 280 50.14 -34.61 29.70
C GLN A 280 49.07 -33.48 29.63
N MET A 281 47.82 -33.53 30.13
CA MET A 281 46.88 -34.53 30.66
C MET A 281 45.55 -33.76 30.91
N SER A 282 44.45 -34.17 30.25
CA SER A 282 43.10 -34.42 30.85
C SER A 282 42.32 -33.29 31.61
N PRO A 283 41.06 -33.51 32.07
CA PRO A 283 39.84 -33.08 31.35
C PRO A 283 38.84 -32.21 32.17
N GLY A 284 38.03 -31.40 31.49
CA GLY A 284 36.91 -30.67 32.08
C GLY A 284 35.57 -31.16 31.52
N SER A 285 34.94 -32.08 32.24
CA SER A 285 33.61 -32.63 31.94
C SER A 285 32.50 -31.59 32.17
N SER A 286 31.74 -31.25 31.14
CA SER A 286 30.39 -30.70 31.28
C SER A 286 29.40 -31.56 30.53
N LYS A 287 28.47 -32.12 31.31
CA LYS A 287 27.43 -33.08 30.97
C LYS A 287 26.63 -32.64 29.75
N ILE A 288 26.70 -33.42 28.67
CA ILE A 288 25.73 -33.36 27.57
C ILE A 288 24.55 -34.23 27.99
N ASN A 289 23.46 -33.60 28.40
CA ASN A 289 22.17 -34.26 28.49
C ASN A 289 21.72 -34.61 27.07
N PHE A 290 21.77 -35.90 26.73
CA PHE A 290 21.10 -36.48 25.58
C PHE A 290 19.57 -36.43 25.82
N GLY A 291 18.98 -35.26 25.57
CA GLY A 291 17.53 -35.07 25.42
C GLY A 291 17.18 -35.12 23.94
N ARG A 292 16.56 -36.21 23.51
CA ARG A 292 16.11 -36.46 22.15
C ARG A 292 14.80 -35.70 21.86
N GLU A 293 14.90 -34.38 21.80
CA GLU A 293 13.96 -33.49 21.11
C GLU A 293 14.82 -32.45 20.35
N ASP A 294 14.29 -31.75 19.35
CA ASP A 294 14.94 -30.60 18.70
C ASP A 294 15.86 -30.78 17.48
N SER A 295 15.50 -31.65 16.52
CA SER A 295 16.07 -31.52 15.16
C SER A 295 15.45 -30.38 14.33
N LYS A 296 14.29 -29.87 14.74
CA LYS A 296 13.51 -28.87 13.98
C LYS A 296 13.72 -27.43 14.47
N THR A 297 13.92 -27.24 15.77
CA THR A 297 14.20 -25.94 16.42
C THR A 297 15.68 -25.56 16.32
N GLY A 298 16.62 -26.52 16.37
CA GLY A 298 18.04 -26.28 16.12
C GLY A 298 18.32 -25.76 14.70
N LYS A 299 17.75 -26.42 13.68
CA LYS A 299 17.85 -25.97 12.28
C LYS A 299 17.20 -24.60 12.04
N GLN A 300 16.09 -24.31 12.72
CA GLN A 300 15.48 -22.97 12.63
C GLN A 300 16.35 -21.90 13.29
N LYS A 301 16.98 -22.19 14.42
CA LYS A 301 17.90 -21.26 15.09
C LYS A 301 19.12 -20.93 14.21
N GLU A 302 19.75 -21.92 13.60
CA GLU A 302 20.86 -21.74 12.66
C GLU A 302 20.47 -20.91 11.43
N ASN A 303 19.26 -21.14 10.88
CA ASN A 303 18.72 -20.34 9.78
C ASN A 303 18.46 -18.89 10.18
N VAL A 304 18.01 -18.64 11.43
CA VAL A 304 17.83 -17.29 11.96
C VAL A 304 19.17 -16.58 12.14
N ASP A 305 20.19 -17.27 12.64
CA ASP A 305 21.52 -16.71 12.84
C ASP A 305 22.16 -16.31 11.51
N THR A 306 21.99 -17.17 10.51
CA THR A 306 22.44 -16.91 9.13
C THR A 306 21.69 -15.70 8.55
N LEU A 307 20.37 -15.62 8.72
CA LEU A 307 19.58 -14.47 8.25
C LEU A 307 20.04 -13.17 8.90
N LEU A 308 20.21 -13.14 10.22
CA LEU A 308 20.69 -11.96 10.93
C LEU A 308 22.07 -11.56 10.42
N GLY A 309 23.00 -12.52 10.28
CA GLY A 309 24.34 -12.26 9.74
C GLY A 309 24.32 -11.66 8.34
N CYS A 310 23.42 -12.11 7.46
CA CYS A 310 23.26 -11.54 6.12
C CYS A 310 22.63 -10.14 6.14
N VAL A 311 21.59 -9.93 6.95
CA VAL A 311 20.83 -8.67 6.99
C VAL A 311 21.56 -7.56 7.75
N SER A 312 22.40 -7.91 8.71
CA SER A 312 23.29 -6.97 9.38
C SER A 312 24.32 -6.36 8.42
N GLN A 313 24.59 -7.01 7.29
CA GLN A 313 25.41 -6.43 6.23
C GLN A 313 24.55 -5.48 5.39
N ASN A 314 25.14 -4.40 4.87
CA ASN A 314 24.45 -3.51 3.96
C ASN A 314 24.17 -4.21 2.61
N LEU A 315 23.01 -4.86 2.52
CA LEU A 315 22.55 -5.60 1.32
C LEU A 315 22.13 -4.69 0.17
N GLY A 316 22.10 -3.37 0.37
CA GLY A 316 21.72 -2.39 -0.65
C GLY A 316 20.27 -2.48 -1.12
N PHE A 317 20.05 -2.05 -2.36
CA PHE A 317 18.75 -1.88 -2.99
C PHE A 317 18.69 -2.63 -4.32
N SER A 318 17.53 -3.22 -4.63
CA SER A 318 17.24 -3.82 -5.93
C SER A 318 15.93 -3.25 -6.44
N GLN A 319 15.92 -2.65 -7.64
CA GLN A 319 14.74 -1.97 -8.19
C GLN A 319 14.12 -0.97 -7.20
N GLU A 320 14.97 -0.14 -6.57
CA GLU A 320 14.59 0.86 -5.55
C GLU A 320 14.01 0.28 -4.25
N LYS A 321 13.97 -1.05 -4.11
CA LYS A 321 13.45 -1.73 -2.92
C LYS A 321 14.61 -2.15 -2.00
N PRO A 322 14.52 -1.86 -0.69
CA PRO A 322 15.55 -2.26 0.26
C PRO A 322 15.55 -3.78 0.44
N VAL A 323 16.64 -4.44 0.00
CA VAL A 323 16.71 -5.90 -0.08
C VAL A 323 16.56 -6.55 1.30
N ALA A 324 17.14 -5.94 2.33
CA ALA A 324 17.12 -6.49 3.68
C ALA A 324 15.70 -6.52 4.26
N ALA A 325 14.93 -5.45 4.12
CA ALA A 325 13.54 -5.39 4.59
C ALA A 325 12.64 -6.45 3.94
N PHE A 326 12.73 -6.62 2.62
CA PHE A 326 11.93 -7.63 1.91
C PHE A 326 12.37 -9.06 2.25
N THR A 327 13.66 -9.28 2.46
CA THR A 327 14.20 -10.58 2.88
C THR A 327 13.69 -10.94 4.27
N LEU A 328 13.83 -10.02 5.25
CA LEU A 328 13.29 -10.18 6.59
C LEU A 328 11.80 -10.50 6.57
N TYR A 329 11.02 -9.70 5.85
CA TYR A 329 9.58 -9.89 5.76
C TYR A 329 9.20 -11.26 5.19
N LYS A 330 9.84 -11.69 4.10
CA LYS A 330 9.59 -13.01 3.50
C LYS A 330 9.96 -14.15 4.44
N CYS A 331 11.07 -14.04 5.19
CA CYS A 331 11.48 -15.03 6.19
C CYS A 331 10.46 -15.12 7.34
N LEU A 332 10.01 -13.98 7.88
CA LEU A 332 9.02 -13.93 8.95
C LEU A 332 7.67 -14.54 8.53
N LEU A 333 7.25 -14.33 7.27
CA LEU A 333 6.09 -15.00 6.69
C LEU A 333 6.30 -16.51 6.58
N HIS A 334 7.44 -16.93 6.01
CA HIS A 334 7.76 -18.34 5.82
C HIS A 334 7.80 -19.11 7.15
N TRP A 335 8.27 -18.48 8.22
CA TRP A 335 8.28 -19.04 9.57
C TRP A 335 6.96 -18.85 10.33
N LYS A 336 5.94 -18.23 9.72
CA LYS A 336 4.66 -17.89 10.36
C LYS A 336 4.83 -17.14 11.69
N SER A 337 5.87 -16.31 11.80
CA SER A 337 6.24 -15.67 13.07
C SER A 337 5.19 -14.67 13.56
N PHE A 338 4.33 -14.16 12.67
CA PHE A 338 3.24 -13.26 13.04
C PHE A 338 2.08 -13.94 13.77
N GLU A 339 1.90 -15.25 13.57
CA GLU A 339 0.84 -16.07 14.19
C GLU A 339 1.32 -16.73 15.49
N ALA A 340 2.61 -16.64 15.81
CA ALA A 340 3.21 -17.32 16.95
C ALA A 340 2.89 -16.61 18.27
N GLU A 341 2.35 -17.35 19.24
CA GLU A 341 2.09 -16.83 20.60
C GLU A 341 3.38 -16.48 21.36
N LYS A 342 4.47 -17.20 21.05
CA LYS A 342 5.81 -16.98 21.59
C LYS A 342 6.82 -17.13 20.48
N THR A 343 7.66 -16.13 20.28
CA THR A 343 8.77 -16.18 19.34
C THR A 343 9.85 -15.22 19.78
N SER A 344 11.12 -15.65 19.71
CA SER A 344 12.28 -14.82 20.02
C SER A 344 12.82 -14.07 18.80
N ILE A 345 12.31 -14.35 17.59
CA ILE A 345 12.84 -13.74 16.36
C ILE A 345 12.73 -12.21 16.40
N PHE A 346 11.63 -11.68 16.94
CA PHE A 346 11.41 -10.25 17.00
C PHE A 346 12.39 -9.56 17.95
N ASP A 347 12.66 -10.15 19.12
CA ASP A 347 13.63 -9.61 20.07
C ASP A 347 15.04 -9.57 19.46
N ARG A 348 15.42 -10.62 18.72
CA ARG A 348 16.71 -10.69 18.03
C ARG A 348 16.82 -9.71 16.87
N LEU A 349 15.73 -9.47 16.14
CA LEU A 349 15.68 -8.43 15.10
C LEU A 349 15.75 -7.02 15.69
N ILE A 350 15.09 -6.80 16.83
CA ILE A 350 15.17 -5.53 17.59
C ILE A 350 16.61 -5.29 18.04
N GLU A 351 17.26 -6.30 18.63
CA GLU A 351 18.67 -6.21 19.04
C GLU A 351 19.58 -5.89 17.84
N MET A 352 19.43 -6.62 16.73
CA MET A 352 20.21 -6.41 15.52
C MET A 352 20.05 -5.01 14.91
N ILE A 353 18.80 -4.53 14.77
CA ILE A 353 18.53 -3.16 14.30
C ILE A 353 19.09 -2.16 15.33
N GLY A 354 18.89 -2.41 16.62
CA GLY A 354 19.38 -1.58 17.71
C GLY A 354 20.88 -1.35 17.65
N SER A 355 21.67 -2.43 17.51
CA SER A 355 23.13 -2.36 17.35
C SER A 355 23.54 -1.64 16.08
N ALA A 356 22.83 -1.84 14.98
CA ALA A 356 23.11 -1.14 13.73
C ALA A 356 22.88 0.38 13.84
N LEU A 357 22.02 0.82 14.76
CA LEU A 357 21.74 2.23 15.03
C LEU A 357 22.69 2.87 16.07
N GLU A 358 23.68 2.13 16.58
CA GLU A 358 24.72 2.72 17.45
C GLU A 358 25.73 3.55 16.65
N GLU A 359 25.97 3.21 15.38
CA GLU A 359 26.87 3.93 14.48
C GLU A 359 26.17 5.16 13.85
N GLN A 360 25.98 6.21 14.64
CA GLN A 360 25.16 7.39 14.29
C GLN A 360 25.85 8.45 13.40
N ASP A 361 27.13 8.24 13.07
CA ASP A 361 27.97 9.28 12.47
C ASP A 361 27.83 9.38 10.95
N THR A 362 27.29 8.36 10.29
CA THR A 362 27.13 8.33 8.83
C THR A 362 25.66 8.46 8.42
N ASN A 363 25.32 9.58 7.76
CA ASN A 363 23.95 9.81 7.27
C ASN A 363 23.53 8.77 6.23
N ASP A 364 24.46 8.24 5.43
CA ASP A 364 24.18 7.19 4.44
C ASP A 364 23.74 5.87 5.09
N HIS A 365 24.41 5.48 6.18
CA HIS A 365 24.05 4.30 6.97
C HIS A 365 22.70 4.49 7.65
N MET A 366 22.46 5.66 8.24
CA MET A 366 21.15 5.99 8.83
C MET A 366 20.04 6.00 7.77
N ALA A 367 20.28 6.56 6.58
CA ALA A 367 19.30 6.58 5.49
C ALA A 367 18.99 5.18 4.95
N TYR A 368 20.01 4.31 4.89
CA TYR A 368 19.83 2.90 4.58
C TYR A 368 18.92 2.21 5.61
N TRP A 369 19.22 2.35 6.90
CA TRP A 369 18.39 1.75 7.96
C TRP A 369 17.00 2.37 8.05
N LEU A 370 16.85 3.67 7.78
CA LEU A 370 15.55 4.33 7.67
C LEU A 370 14.71 3.66 6.57
N SER A 371 15.30 3.49 5.37
CA SER A 371 14.63 2.88 4.23
C SER A 371 14.20 1.45 4.51
N ASN A 372 15.08 0.65 5.13
CA ASN A 372 14.78 -0.73 5.51
C ASN A 372 13.68 -0.81 6.58
N THR A 373 13.80 -0.01 7.64
CA THR A 373 12.84 -0.02 8.77
C THR A 373 11.46 0.46 8.33
N CYS A 374 11.38 1.53 7.55
CA CYS A 374 10.12 2.03 6.98
C CYS A 374 9.46 0.99 6.06
N SER A 375 10.24 0.36 5.18
CA SER A 375 9.72 -0.66 4.27
C SER A 375 9.22 -1.89 5.00
N LEU A 376 9.96 -2.36 6.01
CA LEU A 376 9.53 -3.48 6.85
C LEU A 376 8.26 -3.13 7.62
N LEU A 377 8.19 -1.94 8.22
CA LEU A 377 7.00 -1.46 8.93
C LEU A 377 5.78 -1.37 8.01
N PHE A 378 5.95 -0.85 6.79
CA PHE A 378 4.90 -0.79 5.78
C PHE A 378 4.38 -2.19 5.40
N LEU A 379 5.29 -3.15 5.18
CA LEU A 379 4.91 -4.53 4.88
C LEU A 379 4.15 -5.17 6.04
N LEU A 380 4.57 -4.93 7.29
CA LEU A 380 3.85 -5.41 8.48
C LEU A 380 2.46 -4.77 8.61
N GLN A 381 2.34 -3.46 8.39
CA GLN A 381 1.05 -2.77 8.45
C GLN A 381 0.04 -3.33 7.46
N ARG A 382 0.49 -3.75 6.26
CA ARG A 382 -0.38 -4.32 5.24
C ARG A 382 -0.81 -5.77 5.52
N SER A 383 -0.02 -6.48 6.32
CA SER A 383 -0.21 -7.93 6.53
C SER A 383 -0.87 -8.28 7.86
N LEU A 384 -0.75 -7.43 8.88
CA LEU A 384 -1.34 -7.65 10.19
C LEU A 384 -2.76 -7.07 10.22
N LYS A 385 -3.78 -7.92 10.42
CA LYS A 385 -5.14 -7.44 10.68
C LYS A 385 -5.17 -6.75 12.04
N SER A 386 -5.68 -5.52 12.08
CA SER A 386 -6.02 -4.84 13.33
C SER A 386 -7.14 -5.62 14.03
N SER A 387 -6.78 -6.57 14.89
CA SER A 387 -7.70 -7.18 15.84
C SER A 387 -7.90 -6.19 16.99
N GLY A 388 -8.73 -5.17 16.77
CA GLY A 388 -8.92 -4.10 17.76
C GLY A 388 -9.92 -3.01 17.41
N ALA A 389 -10.90 -3.25 16.54
CA ALA A 389 -11.97 -2.28 16.26
C ALA A 389 -13.39 -2.88 16.26
N ASP A 390 -13.57 -4.10 16.78
CA ASP A 390 -14.89 -4.67 17.02
C ASP A 390 -15.07 -4.94 18.51
N LYS A 391 -15.95 -4.14 19.13
CA LYS A 391 -16.47 -4.17 20.51
C LYS A 391 -15.90 -3.12 21.48
N SER A 392 -16.35 -1.88 21.31
CA SER A 392 -16.95 -1.10 22.40
C SER A 392 -17.85 0.03 21.87
N ALA A 393 -19.07 0.07 22.42
CA ALA A 393 -20.04 1.16 22.46
C ALA A 393 -20.63 1.68 21.14
N ALA A 394 -21.90 1.30 20.94
CA ALA A 394 -22.88 2.01 20.14
C ALA A 394 -22.91 3.50 20.51
N ALA A 395 -22.53 4.34 19.55
CA ALA A 395 -23.07 5.67 19.40
C ALA A 395 -23.41 5.87 17.92
N THR A 396 -24.69 6.06 17.66
CA THR A 396 -25.29 6.36 16.37
C THR A 396 -24.54 7.47 15.62
N SER A 397 -23.83 7.10 14.55
CA SER A 397 -23.45 8.03 13.48
C SER A 397 -23.85 7.43 12.14
N ILE A 398 -24.89 8.03 11.56
CA ILE A 398 -25.57 7.62 10.32
C ILE A 398 -24.67 7.84 9.08
N PHE A 399 -23.45 8.36 9.22
CA PHE A 399 -22.57 8.67 8.09
C PHE A 399 -21.80 7.45 7.51
N SER A 400 -21.83 6.30 8.17
CA SER A 400 -21.07 5.11 7.70
C SER A 400 -21.80 4.25 6.67
N ARG A 401 -23.06 4.57 6.33
CA ARG A 401 -23.86 3.72 5.42
C ARG A 401 -23.72 4.08 3.94
N MET A 402 -23.11 5.22 3.59
CA MET A 402 -23.02 5.68 2.20
C MET A 402 -21.69 5.37 1.49
N THR A 403 -20.66 4.88 2.19
CA THR A 403 -19.40 4.43 1.56
C THR A 403 -19.32 2.91 1.36
N GLN A 404 -20.42 2.20 1.63
CA GLN A 404 -20.52 0.74 1.50
C GLN A 404 -20.96 0.27 0.10
N SER A 405 -21.06 1.16 -0.89
CA SER A 405 -21.54 0.84 -2.25
C SER A 405 -20.48 0.75 -3.33
N PHE A 406 -19.18 0.73 -2.98
CA PHE A 406 -18.09 0.44 -3.93
C PHE A 406 -17.34 -0.87 -3.58
N ARG A 407 -18.09 -1.88 -3.14
CA ARG A 407 -17.64 -3.28 -3.25
C ARG A 407 -18.44 -3.98 -4.34
N SER A 408 -17.85 -4.02 -5.53
CA SER A 408 -18.03 -5.01 -6.61
C SER A 408 -16.99 -4.67 -7.68
N SER A 409 -16.24 -5.53 -8.36
CA SER A 409 -15.89 -6.95 -8.24
C SER A 409 -14.64 -7.12 -9.11
N SER A 410 -13.62 -7.79 -8.56
CA SER A 410 -12.42 -8.40 -9.15
C SER A 410 -12.06 -8.19 -10.64
N THR A 411 -10.87 -7.62 -10.88
CA THR A 411 -9.91 -8.11 -11.88
C THR A 411 -8.48 -8.10 -11.31
N ASN A 412 -8.11 -9.22 -10.70
CA ASN A 412 -6.82 -9.91 -10.76
C ASN A 412 -5.54 -9.07 -10.91
N LEU A 413 -4.88 -8.81 -9.77
CA LEU A 413 -3.44 -8.64 -9.71
C LEU A 413 -2.85 -9.98 -9.23
N PRO A 414 -1.87 -10.61 -9.92
CA PRO A 414 -1.13 -11.73 -9.34
C PRO A 414 -0.11 -11.15 -8.35
N VAL A 415 -0.59 -10.49 -7.31
CA VAL A 415 0.22 -10.15 -6.13
C VAL A 415 -0.03 -11.24 -5.13
N GLY A 416 0.96 -12.13 -5.03
CA GLY A 416 0.96 -13.26 -4.11
C GLY A 416 0.35 -12.89 -2.78
N VAL A 417 -0.82 -13.50 -2.54
CA VAL A 417 -1.43 -13.80 -1.25
C VAL A 417 -0.86 -12.94 -0.11
N ILE A 418 -1.32 -11.68 0.00
CA ILE A 418 -1.23 -10.97 1.27
C ILE A 418 -2.31 -11.60 2.14
N GLN A 419 -1.95 -12.73 2.75
CA GLN A 419 -2.74 -13.36 3.79
C GLN A 419 -2.85 -12.34 4.91
N LEU A 420 -4.06 -11.87 5.15
CA LEU A 420 -4.35 -10.96 6.25
C LEU A 420 -4.25 -11.79 7.54
N VAL A 421 -3.09 -11.77 8.16
CA VAL A 421 -2.74 -12.62 9.31
C VAL A 421 -3.29 -12.00 10.60
N GLU A 422 -3.89 -12.83 11.46
CA GLU A 422 -4.23 -12.43 12.84
C GLU A 422 -2.93 -12.35 13.66
N ALA A 423 -2.40 -11.15 13.77
CA ALA A 423 -1.16 -10.88 14.49
C ALA A 423 -1.30 -11.19 15.98
N LYS A 424 -0.41 -12.03 16.53
CA LYS A 424 -0.30 -12.22 17.99
C LYS A 424 0.52 -11.10 18.63
N TYR A 425 0.45 -11.03 19.96
CA TYR A 425 1.06 -9.95 20.77
C TYR A 425 2.54 -9.65 20.44
N PRO A 426 3.44 -10.65 20.25
CA PRO A 426 4.84 -10.37 19.89
C PRO A 426 5.00 -9.58 18.59
N ALA A 427 4.17 -9.85 17.58
CA ALA A 427 4.21 -9.13 16.30
C ALA A 427 3.73 -7.68 16.43
N LEU A 428 2.75 -7.43 17.30
CA LEU A 428 2.26 -6.08 17.59
C LEU A 428 3.32 -5.25 18.33
N LEU A 429 4.01 -5.84 19.31
CA LEU A 429 5.14 -5.18 19.99
C LEU A 429 6.28 -4.89 19.02
N PHE A 430 6.64 -5.86 18.16
CA PHE A 430 7.65 -5.66 17.14
C PHE A 430 7.31 -4.49 16.21
N LYS A 431 6.06 -4.42 15.74
CA LYS A 431 5.58 -3.29 14.95
C LYS A 431 5.73 -1.95 15.68
N GLN A 432 5.38 -1.90 16.97
CA GLN A 432 5.54 -0.68 17.78
C GLN A 432 7.01 -0.28 17.92
N GLN A 433 7.91 -1.24 18.12
CA GLN A 433 9.35 -1.00 18.20
C GLN A 433 9.92 -0.50 16.88
N LEU A 434 9.48 -1.04 15.73
CA LEU A 434 9.87 -0.52 14.43
C LEU A 434 9.43 0.92 14.22
N THR A 435 8.22 1.30 14.66
CA THR A 435 7.78 2.71 14.63
C THR A 435 8.73 3.60 15.45
N ALA A 436 9.08 3.18 16.67
CA ALA A 436 10.03 3.92 17.50
C ALA A 436 11.41 4.04 16.87
N TYR A 437 11.90 2.99 16.19
CA TYR A 437 13.15 3.05 15.43
C TYR A 437 13.09 4.04 14.28
N VAL A 438 12.00 4.08 13.50
CA VAL A 438 11.84 5.06 12.42
C VAL A 438 11.94 6.49 12.96
N GLU A 439 11.26 6.80 14.06
CA GLU A 439 11.32 8.10 14.71
C GLU A 439 12.73 8.43 15.21
N LYS A 440 13.41 7.47 15.83
CA LYS A 440 14.80 7.61 16.30
C LYS A 440 15.76 7.90 15.15
N ILE A 441 15.70 7.12 14.06
CA ILE A 441 16.58 7.28 12.91
C ILE A 441 16.35 8.64 12.24
N PHE A 442 15.09 9.03 12.06
CA PHE A 442 14.75 10.35 11.52
C PHE A 442 15.30 11.48 12.39
N GLY A 443 15.20 11.35 13.71
CA GLY A 443 15.78 12.29 14.67
C GLY A 443 17.30 12.43 14.50
N ILE A 444 18.02 11.31 14.39
CA ILE A 444 19.48 11.29 14.20
C ILE A 444 19.86 12.00 12.89
N ILE A 445 19.25 11.62 11.77
CA ILE A 445 19.54 12.24 10.45
C ILE A 445 19.27 13.74 10.49
N ARG A 446 18.13 14.15 11.03
CA ARG A 446 17.76 15.57 11.15
C ARG A 446 18.79 16.34 11.97
N ASP A 447 19.21 15.80 13.10
CA ASP A 447 20.14 16.46 14.00
C ASP A 447 21.55 16.54 13.39
N ASN A 448 21.98 15.51 12.66
CA ASN A 448 23.23 15.52 11.88
C ASN A 448 23.20 16.58 10.77
N LEU A 449 22.14 16.58 9.93
CA LEU A 449 21.96 17.59 8.88
C LEU A 449 21.89 19.01 9.46
N LYS A 450 21.22 19.20 10.60
CA LYS A 450 21.18 20.49 11.29
C LYS A 450 22.59 20.93 11.71
N LYS A 451 23.42 20.05 12.26
CA LYS A 451 24.81 20.38 12.63
C LYS A 451 25.64 20.75 11.40
N ASP A 452 25.57 19.94 10.34
CA ASP A 452 26.31 20.17 9.10
C ASP A 452 25.92 21.51 8.46
N LEU A 453 24.62 21.74 8.29
CA LEU A 453 24.10 22.97 7.73
C LEU A 453 24.46 24.19 8.61
N SER A 454 24.36 24.08 9.94
CA SER A 454 24.74 25.16 10.85
C SER A 454 26.20 25.56 10.68
N ARG A 455 27.11 24.59 10.55
CA ARG A 455 28.54 24.83 10.31
C ARG A 455 28.78 25.59 9.00
N HIS A 456 28.11 25.19 7.92
CA HIS A 456 28.23 25.85 6.63
C HIS A 456 27.63 27.26 6.63
N ILE A 457 26.45 27.43 7.23
CA ILE A 457 25.79 28.74 7.37
C ILE A 457 26.65 29.70 8.19
N SER A 458 27.24 29.25 9.31
CA SER A 458 28.15 30.08 10.10
C SER A 458 29.35 30.56 9.28
N ASN A 459 29.92 29.70 8.42
CA ASN A 459 31.02 30.09 7.53
C ASN A 459 30.57 31.10 6.46
N CYS A 460 29.33 31.02 5.98
CA CYS A 460 28.79 31.95 4.98
C CYS A 460 28.41 33.32 5.55
N ILE A 461 28.05 33.40 6.84
CA ILE A 461 27.62 34.65 7.50
C ILE A 461 28.81 35.43 8.10
N GLN A 462 29.95 34.77 8.35
CA GLN A 462 31.16 35.42 8.90
C GLN A 462 32.04 36.13 7.84
N VAL A 463 31.55 36.27 6.59
CA VAL A 463 32.13 37.13 5.55
C VAL A 463 31.35 38.44 5.51
#